data_AF-A0A0W0XM76-F1
#
_entry.id   AF-A0A0W0XM76-F1
#
_cell.length_a   1.000
_cell.length_b   1.000
_cell.length_c   1.000
_cell.angle_alpha   90.00
_cell.angle_beta   90.00
_cell.angle_gamma   90.00
#
_symmetry.space_group_name_H-M   'P 1'
#
loop_
_entity.id
_entity.type
_entity.pdbx_description
1 polymer ?
#
loop_
_entity_poly.entity_id
_entity_poly.type
_entity_poly.pdbx_seq_one_letter_code
_entity_poly.pdbx_strand_id
1 'polypeptide(L)'
;MKKGLAVLMVFLGFPVFAGTKTMECVLQGVSERVIFALPEKAGEMPSIDFVYPVKVSLYSLRDNNLLLMAVDSEDSSRPRLFISAQKTANQSGYDGQFMTDAGGNALQVDNGPVRCHLKQLNRPE
;
A
#
# COMPACT_ATOMS: atom_id res chain seq x y z
N MET A 1 -43.71 -49.41 -11.40
CA MET A 1 -42.75 -48.43 -11.97
C MET A 1 -42.37 -47.45 -10.87
N LYS A 2 -41.17 -47.59 -10.26
CA LYS A 2 -40.71 -46.74 -9.16
C LYS A 2 -39.96 -45.54 -9.75
N LYS A 3 -40.53 -44.33 -9.64
CA LYS A 3 -39.86 -43.09 -10.05
C LYS A 3 -38.93 -42.64 -8.93
N GLY A 4 -37.62 -42.84 -9.11
CA GLY A 4 -36.59 -42.32 -8.21
C GLY A 4 -36.40 -40.83 -8.48
N LEU A 5 -36.62 -40.01 -7.45
CA LEU A 5 -36.37 -38.57 -7.47
C LEU A 5 -34.87 -38.33 -7.23
N ALA A 6 -34.14 -37.90 -8.25
CA ALA A 6 -32.75 -37.50 -8.13
C ALA A 6 -32.66 -36.09 -7.52
N VAL A 7 -32.03 -35.96 -6.35
CA VAL A 7 -31.75 -34.68 -5.70
C VAL A 7 -30.46 -34.11 -6.30
N LEU A 8 -30.58 -33.01 -7.03
CA LEU A 8 -29.45 -32.25 -7.58
C LEU A 8 -28.95 -31.26 -6.50
N MET A 9 -27.83 -31.59 -5.84
CA MET A 9 -27.16 -30.65 -4.95
C MET A 9 -26.40 -29.61 -5.77
N VAL A 10 -26.94 -28.39 -5.83
CA VAL A 10 -26.25 -27.21 -6.35
C VAL A 10 -25.29 -26.71 -5.26
N PHE A 11 -23.99 -26.93 -5.45
CA PHE A 11 -22.96 -26.27 -4.65
C PHE A 11 -22.94 -24.78 -5.00
N LEU A 12 -23.58 -23.96 -4.17
CA LEU A 12 -23.39 -22.51 -4.17
C LEU A 12 -21.99 -22.21 -3.63
N GLY A 13 -21.00 -22.19 -4.52
CA GLY A 13 -19.67 -21.68 -4.21
C GLY A 13 -19.75 -20.18 -3.99
N PHE A 14 -19.72 -19.73 -2.73
CA PHE A 14 -19.51 -18.32 -2.43
C PHE A 14 -18.08 -17.94 -2.83
N PRO A 15 -17.87 -16.88 -3.63
CA PRO A 15 -16.52 -16.38 -3.85
C PRO A 15 -15.95 -15.92 -2.51
N VAL A 16 -14.87 -16.55 -2.07
CA VAL A 16 -14.07 -16.07 -0.95
C VAL A 16 -13.35 -14.82 -1.44
N PHE A 17 -13.92 -13.64 -1.15
CA PHE A 17 -13.22 -12.37 -1.31
C PHE A 17 -12.03 -12.34 -0.35
N ALA A 18 -10.82 -12.47 -0.88
CA ALA A 18 -9.60 -12.22 -0.12
C ALA A 18 -9.53 -10.70 0.18
N GLY A 19 -9.35 -10.33 1.45
CA GLY A 19 -9.27 -8.93 1.85
C GLY A 19 -8.07 -8.21 1.22
N THR A 20 -8.25 -6.96 0.83
CA THR A 20 -7.18 -6.12 0.26
C THR A 20 -6.09 -5.91 1.30
N LYS A 21 -4.85 -6.27 0.95
CA LYS A 21 -3.68 -6.01 1.80
C LYS A 21 -3.28 -4.55 1.66
N THR A 22 -3.05 -3.87 2.77
CA THR A 22 -2.55 -2.49 2.79
C THR A 22 -1.16 -2.44 3.41
N MET A 23 -0.37 -1.48 2.96
CA MET A 23 0.85 -1.06 3.63
C MET A 23 0.54 0.21 4.41
N GLU A 24 0.90 0.25 5.68
CA GLU A 24 0.89 1.48 6.48
C GLU A 24 2.32 1.80 6.87
N CYS A 25 2.77 3.01 6.52
CA CYS A 25 4.08 3.55 6.85
C CYS A 25 3.92 4.70 7.84
N VAL A 26 4.55 4.55 9.00
CA VAL A 26 4.63 5.58 10.04
C VAL A 26 5.92 6.37 9.83
N LEU A 27 5.78 7.64 9.46
CA LEU A 27 6.88 8.57 9.26
C LEU A 27 7.32 9.12 10.63
N GLN A 28 8.48 8.72 11.14
CA GLN A 28 8.89 9.10 12.50
C GLN A 28 9.29 10.58 12.56
N GLY A 29 8.81 11.28 13.58
CA GLY A 29 9.09 12.71 13.77
C GLY A 29 8.04 13.64 13.15
N VAL A 30 7.10 13.11 12.37
CA VAL A 30 5.94 13.85 11.86
C VAL A 30 4.63 13.13 12.23
N SER A 31 3.49 13.83 12.20
CA SER A 31 2.19 13.26 12.53
C SER A 31 1.57 12.43 11.40
N GLU A 32 2.15 12.47 10.21
CA GLU A 32 1.61 11.88 8.99
C GLU A 32 1.87 10.37 8.88
N ARG A 33 0.94 9.68 8.22
CA ARG A 33 1.05 8.26 7.86
C ARG A 33 0.76 8.11 6.39
N VAL A 34 1.53 7.25 5.73
CA VAL A 34 1.30 6.90 4.33
C VAL A 34 0.64 5.53 4.31
N ILE A 35 -0.59 5.46 3.82
CA ILE A 35 -1.35 4.21 3.70
C ILE A 35 -1.67 3.98 2.22
N PHE A 36 -1.39 2.78 1.73
CA PHE A 36 -1.75 2.41 0.36
C PHE A 36 -2.12 0.94 0.26
N ALA A 37 -3.04 0.63 -0.66
CA ALA A 37 -3.35 -0.75 -1.02
C ALA A 37 -2.20 -1.35 -1.82
N LEU A 38 -1.86 -2.61 -1.54
CA LEU A 38 -0.91 -3.33 -2.36
C LEU A 38 -1.55 -3.65 -3.72
N PRO A 39 -0.87 -3.38 -4.84
CA PRO A 39 -1.36 -3.76 -6.16
C PRO A 39 -1.57 -5.27 -6.27
N GLU A 40 -2.70 -5.68 -6.86
CA GLU A 40 -3.02 -7.10 -7.05
C GLU A 40 -2.27 -7.70 -8.25
N LYS A 41 -1.88 -6.84 -9.21
CA LYS A 41 -1.22 -7.23 -10.45
C LYS A 41 0.19 -6.68 -10.52
N ALA A 42 1.10 -7.48 -11.09
CA ALA A 42 2.45 -7.02 -11.37
C ALA A 42 2.44 -5.84 -12.36
N GLY A 43 3.18 -4.77 -12.04
CA GLY A 43 3.29 -3.57 -12.88
C GLY A 43 2.22 -2.51 -12.62
N GLU A 44 1.21 -2.80 -11.80
CA GLU A 44 0.28 -1.80 -11.31
C GLU A 44 0.92 -0.95 -10.20
N MET A 45 0.62 0.35 -10.21
CA MET A 45 1.11 1.30 -9.20
C MET A 45 0.04 1.51 -8.12
N PRO A 46 0.42 1.54 -6.83
CA PRO A 46 -0.53 1.85 -5.79
C PRO A 46 -1.03 3.29 -5.89
N SER A 47 -2.25 3.53 -5.41
CA SER A 47 -2.70 4.89 -5.08
C SER A 47 -2.35 5.20 -3.63
N ILE A 48 -1.94 6.44 -3.37
CA ILE A 48 -1.56 6.91 -2.04
C ILE A 48 -2.49 8.04 -1.63
N ASP A 49 -3.00 7.98 -0.41
CA ASP A 49 -3.65 9.11 0.23
C ASP A 49 -2.58 10.03 0.82
N PHE A 50 -2.50 11.27 0.31
CA PHE A 50 -1.52 12.28 0.69
C PHE A 50 -2.20 13.64 0.72
N VAL A 51 -1.66 14.58 1.51
CA VAL A 51 -2.27 15.91 1.72
C VAL A 51 -2.48 16.68 0.40
N TYR A 52 -1.71 16.36 -0.63
CA TYR A 52 -1.85 16.89 -1.98
C TYR A 52 -2.10 15.77 -3.01
N PRO A 53 -2.73 16.09 -4.15
CA PRO A 53 -2.82 15.15 -5.27
C PRO A 53 -1.44 14.69 -5.73
N VAL A 54 -1.18 13.40 -5.61
CA VAL A 54 0.08 12.77 -6.03
C VAL A 54 -0.16 11.60 -6.95
N LYS A 55 0.83 11.33 -7.80
CA LYS A 55 0.91 10.12 -8.62
C LYS A 55 2.17 9.35 -8.25
N VAL A 56 2.01 8.04 -8.04
CA VAL A 56 3.16 7.15 -7.85
C VAL A 56 3.92 7.01 -9.18
N SER A 57 5.18 7.42 -9.18
CA SER A 57 6.09 7.33 -10.31
C SER A 57 7.00 6.10 -10.24
N LEU A 58 7.25 5.60 -9.03
CA LEU A 58 8.05 4.39 -8.80
C LEU A 58 7.49 3.61 -7.61
N TYR A 59 7.37 2.29 -7.78
CA TYR A 59 7.01 1.38 -6.72
C TYR A 59 7.72 0.04 -6.89
N SER A 60 8.23 -0.52 -5.79
CA SER A 60 8.79 -1.87 -5.75
C SER A 60 8.62 -2.48 -4.36
N LEU A 61 8.20 -3.75 -4.32
CA LEU A 61 8.27 -4.63 -3.15
C LEU A 61 9.22 -5.84 -3.39
N ARG A 62 10.17 -5.69 -4.33
CA ARG A 62 11.06 -6.78 -4.75
C ARG A 62 12.24 -6.94 -3.82
N ASP A 63 12.72 -8.18 -3.72
CA ASP A 63 13.97 -8.53 -3.02
C ASP A 63 14.03 -8.02 -1.57
N ASN A 64 12.89 -8.09 -0.88
CA ASN A 64 12.73 -7.59 0.49
C ASN A 64 12.96 -6.07 0.67
N ASN A 65 12.90 -5.29 -0.42
CA ASN A 65 12.94 -3.83 -0.38
C ASN A 65 11.55 -3.26 -0.65
N LEU A 66 11.19 -2.20 0.07
CA LEU A 66 10.10 -1.30 -0.26
C LEU A 66 10.69 0.00 -0.83
N LEU A 67 10.36 0.28 -2.08
CA LEU A 67 10.61 1.58 -2.71
C LEU A 67 9.27 2.17 -3.13
N LEU A 68 9.07 3.44 -2.81
CA LEU A 68 7.89 4.20 -3.21
C LEU A 68 8.30 5.63 -3.48
N MET A 69 7.99 6.15 -4.66
CA MET A 69 8.13 7.55 -5.00
C MET A 69 6.82 8.06 -5.57
N ALA A 70 6.35 9.17 -5.01
CA ALA A 70 5.22 9.90 -5.55
C ALA A 70 5.63 11.33 -5.87
N VAL A 71 5.13 11.81 -7.00
CA VAL A 71 5.33 13.16 -7.51
C VAL A 71 4.00 13.90 -7.51
N ASP A 72 4.06 15.22 -7.60
CA ASP A 72 2.88 16.06 -7.80
C ASP A 72 2.11 15.62 -9.06
N SER A 73 0.77 15.57 -8.98
CA SER A 73 -0.04 15.12 -10.12
C SER A 73 0.03 16.05 -11.31
N GLU A 74 0.25 17.35 -11.07
CA GLU A 74 0.29 18.39 -12.09
C GLU A 74 1.72 18.68 -12.57
N ASP A 75 2.73 18.39 -11.75
CA ASP A 75 4.14 18.61 -12.07
C ASP A 75 5.04 17.44 -11.61
N SER A 76 5.28 16.50 -12.53
CA SER A 76 6.13 15.33 -12.28
C SER A 76 7.59 15.64 -11.92
N SER A 77 8.06 16.88 -12.10
CA SER A 77 9.41 17.29 -11.69
C SER A 77 9.55 17.50 -10.18
N ARG A 78 8.43 17.48 -9.45
CA ARG A 78 8.36 17.75 -8.01
C ARG A 78 8.06 16.47 -7.22
N PRO A 79 9.09 15.83 -6.62
CA PRO A 79 8.87 14.73 -5.68
C PRO A 79 8.13 15.24 -4.45
N ARG A 80 7.09 14.51 -4.03
CA ARG A 80 6.29 14.82 -2.84
C ARG A 80 6.48 13.80 -1.73
N LEU A 81 6.81 12.57 -2.10
CA LEU A 81 7.05 11.48 -1.18
C LEU A 81 8.13 10.56 -1.74
N PHE A 82 9.06 10.17 -0.90
CA PHE A 82 10.00 9.10 -1.14
C PHE A 82 10.09 8.21 0.10
N ILE A 83 9.97 6.89 -0.09
CA ILE A 83 10.19 5.88 0.94
C ILE A 83 11.17 4.86 0.38
N SER A 84 12.22 4.57 1.16
CA SER A 84 13.14 3.48 0.90
C SER A 84 13.35 2.71 2.19
N ALA A 85 12.91 1.46 2.21
CA ALA A 85 12.93 0.62 3.40
C ALA A 85 13.27 -0.84 3.05
N GLN A 86 13.79 -1.57 4.02
CA GLN A 86 14.15 -2.98 3.88
C GLN A 86 13.42 -3.80 4.92
N LYS A 87 13.06 -5.02 4.54
CA LYS A 87 12.36 -5.94 5.43
C LYS A 87 13.23 -6.23 6.66
N THR A 88 12.66 -6.02 7.83
CA THR A 88 13.37 -6.23 9.10
C THR A 88 13.49 -7.73 9.37
N ALA A 89 14.69 -8.20 9.74
CA ALA A 89 14.89 -9.59 10.13
C ALA A 89 13.99 -9.92 11.34
N ASN A 90 13.22 -11.01 11.24
CA ASN A 90 12.31 -11.51 12.28
C ASN A 90 11.02 -10.69 12.51
N GLN A 91 10.70 -9.71 11.65
CA GLN A 91 9.44 -8.96 11.73
C GLN A 91 8.71 -8.94 10.37
N SER A 92 7.39 -8.75 10.39
CA SER A 92 6.55 -8.62 9.18
C SER A 92 6.58 -7.22 8.55
N GLY A 93 7.54 -6.38 8.96
CA GLY A 93 7.63 -4.98 8.57
C GLY A 93 8.91 -4.63 7.81
N TYR A 94 8.97 -3.36 7.40
CA TYR A 94 10.10 -2.73 6.73
C TYR A 94 10.53 -1.50 7.53
N ASP A 95 11.82 -1.36 7.80
CA ASP A 95 12.40 -0.16 8.41
C ASP A 95 13.30 0.55 7.38
N GLY A 96 13.32 1.88 7.40
CA GLY A 96 14.04 2.64 6.40
C GLY A 96 14.05 4.14 6.63
N GLN A 97 14.08 4.89 5.53
CA GLN A 97 14.02 6.35 5.52
C GLN A 97 12.89 6.87 4.63
N PHE A 98 12.39 8.05 4.97
CA PHE A 98 11.46 8.81 4.15
C PHE A 98 11.95 10.22 3.88
N MET A 99 11.39 10.82 2.83
CA MET A 99 11.31 12.26 2.63
C MET A 99 9.89 12.59 2.17
N THR A 100 9.33 13.69 2.67
CA THR A 100 8.09 14.30 2.18
C THR A 100 8.32 15.77 1.87
N ASP A 101 7.57 16.29 0.90
CA ASP A 101 7.42 17.72 0.67
C ASP A 101 5.93 18.07 0.70
N ALA A 102 5.47 18.56 1.84
CA ALA A 102 4.10 19.07 2.03
C ALA A 102 3.99 20.56 1.65
N GLY A 103 5.05 21.10 1.05
CA GLY A 103 5.15 22.50 0.73
C GLY A 103 4.43 22.85 -0.57
N GLY A 104 3.19 23.35 -0.48
CA GLY A 104 2.36 23.69 -1.65
C GLY A 104 3.14 24.41 -2.78
N ASN A 105 3.45 25.69 -2.59
CA ASN A 105 4.29 26.50 -3.50
C ASN A 105 5.67 26.87 -2.92
N ALA A 106 5.92 26.54 -1.65
CA ALA A 106 7.19 26.76 -0.97
C ALA A 106 7.62 25.43 -0.35
N LEU A 107 8.90 25.06 -0.42
CA LEU A 107 9.40 23.77 0.08
C LEU A 107 9.14 23.62 1.59
N GLN A 108 8.51 22.51 1.98
CA GLN A 108 8.35 22.09 3.37
C GLN A 108 8.75 20.64 3.47
N VAL A 109 10.07 20.43 3.54
CA VAL A 109 10.69 19.11 3.47
C VAL A 109 10.86 18.56 4.87
N ASP A 110 10.23 17.40 5.11
CA ASP A 110 10.48 16.57 6.27
C ASP A 110 11.19 15.28 5.84
N ASN A 111 12.06 14.75 6.68
CA ASN A 111 12.74 13.49 6.42
C ASN A 111 13.11 12.79 7.73
N GLY A 112 13.27 11.47 7.65
CA GLY A 112 13.68 10.71 8.81
C GLY A 112 13.39 9.23 8.69
N PRO A 113 13.44 8.50 9.82
CA PRO A 113 13.16 7.08 9.84
C PRO A 113 11.69 6.79 9.50
N VAL A 114 11.46 5.68 8.80
CA VAL A 114 10.11 5.18 8.55
C VAL A 114 10.01 3.73 8.98
N ARG A 115 8.84 3.36 9.51
CA ARG A 115 8.47 1.97 9.77
C ARG A 115 7.19 1.65 9.03
N CYS A 116 7.25 0.67 8.14
CA CYS A 116 6.11 0.21 7.36
C CYS A 116 5.70 -1.20 7.77
N HIS A 117 4.42 -1.47 7.86
CA HIS A 117 3.89 -2.78 8.19
C HIS A 117 2.70 -3.12 7.30
N LEU A 118 2.62 -4.41 6.96
CA LEU A 118 1.47 -4.95 6.25
C LEU A 118 0.29 -5.05 7.21
N LYS A 119 -0.84 -4.45 6.82
CA LYS A 119 -2.13 -4.71 7.43
C LYS A 119 -2.99 -5.51 6.46
N GLN A 120 -3.61 -6.55 6.98
CA GLN A 120 -4.71 -7.20 6.29
C GLN A 120 -6.00 -6.61 6.88
N LEU A 121 -6.81 -5.96 6.05
CA LEU A 121 -8.18 -5.64 6.45
C LEU A 121 -8.94 -6.97 6.56
N ASN A 122 -8.93 -7.55 7.75
CA ASN A 122 -9.79 -8.68 8.05
C ASN A 122 -11.23 -8.16 8.16
N ARG A 123 -12.08 -8.78 7.34
CA ARG A 123 -13.55 -8.79 7.39
C ARG A 123 -14.05 -8.80 8.85
N PRO A 124 -15.09 -8.03 9.21
CA PRO A 124 -15.72 -8.16 10.52
C PRO A 124 -16.18 -9.61 10.71
N GLU A 125 -15.93 -10.17 11.90
CA GLU A 125 -16.46 -11.47 12.34
C GLU A 125 -17.98 -11.48 12.37
#